data_AF-A0A6V8EWJ8-F1
#
_entry.id   AF-A0A6V8EWJ8-F1
#
_cell.length_a   1.000
_cell.length_b   1.000
_cell.length_c   1.000
_cell.angle_alpha   90.00
_cell.angle_beta   90.00
_cell.angle_gamma   90.00
#
_symmetry.space_group_name_H-M   'P 1'
#
loop_
_entity.id
_entity.type
_entity.pdbx_description
1 polymer ?
#
loop_
_entity_poly.entity_id
_entity_poly.type
_entity_poly.pdbx_seq_one_letter_code
_entity_poly.pdbx_strand_id
1 'polypeptide(L)'
;MRPVTIAILVILVSLPLSSSTVAISDSVEDSNWWDSTSMDLNGDGIHDAIWIAIESDLHDWVDANDTISVIVDFDHQPTSEDQEMLEREVDFRTQFRYHLIDSIAGRVAVEDIVELSELPGVVLIELDGILTIQMNDVNDVHGIPMIWEDTGYTGKGSVVSIIDTGIDSEHVGLDDLDDDNSTNDSKVIAFYDAVNNPDKTNGTEVKAYDDQGHGSHCAGITAGTGAPTHEYVGVAPQAQLVGVKVLDEGGSGSFATVMAGMEWTVDKRHDFNIR
;
A
#
# COMPACT_ATOMS: atom_id res chain seq x y z
N MET A 1 20.79 -92.48 15.14
CA MET A 1 20.38 -91.50 16.17
C MET A 1 20.15 -90.17 15.47
N ARG A 2 18.89 -89.75 15.31
CA ARG A 2 18.49 -88.46 14.73
C ARG A 2 18.10 -87.53 15.89
N PRO A 3 18.63 -86.31 16.00
CA PRO A 3 18.30 -85.43 17.10
C PRO A 3 16.96 -84.72 16.85
N VAL A 4 16.21 -84.59 17.94
CA VAL A 4 14.85 -84.03 18.06
C VAL A 4 14.91 -82.49 17.99
N THR A 5 13.99 -81.91 17.23
CA THR A 5 13.76 -80.46 17.13
C THR A 5 13.02 -79.96 18.36
N ILE A 6 13.56 -78.95 19.06
CA ILE A 6 12.87 -78.20 20.12
C ILE A 6 12.61 -76.79 19.59
N ALA A 7 11.33 -76.43 19.48
CA ALA A 7 10.88 -75.08 19.16
C ALA A 7 10.95 -74.20 20.42
N ILE A 8 11.63 -73.06 20.34
CA ILE A 8 11.65 -72.04 21.40
C ILE A 8 10.74 -70.89 20.96
N LEU A 9 9.68 -70.71 21.73
CA LEU A 9 8.72 -69.61 21.65
C LEU A 9 9.37 -68.34 22.22
N VAL A 10 9.60 -67.32 21.39
CA VAL A 10 10.09 -66.01 21.84
C VAL A 10 8.88 -65.14 22.22
N ILE A 11 8.76 -64.83 23.51
CA ILE A 11 7.76 -63.89 24.04
C ILE A 11 8.36 -62.48 23.95
N LEU A 12 7.77 -61.63 23.11
CA LEU A 12 8.06 -60.20 23.03
C LEU A 12 7.44 -59.49 24.25
N VAL A 13 8.29 -58.97 25.14
CA VAL A 13 7.89 -58.10 26.24
C VAL A 13 7.93 -56.65 25.75
N SER A 14 6.77 -56.02 25.62
CA SER A 14 6.65 -54.58 25.34
C SER A 14 6.91 -53.78 26.62
N LEU A 15 8.01 -53.04 26.66
CA LEU A 15 8.26 -52.04 27.69
C LEU A 15 7.47 -50.76 27.36
N PRO A 16 6.74 -50.15 28.33
CA PRO A 16 6.09 -48.88 28.09
C PRO A 16 7.15 -47.77 28.03
N LEU A 17 7.13 -46.97 26.95
CA LEU A 17 7.86 -45.71 26.89
C LEU A 17 7.22 -44.75 27.89
N SER A 18 7.92 -44.47 28.98
CA SER A 18 7.62 -43.33 29.84
C SER A 18 7.85 -42.03 29.05
N SER A 19 6.77 -41.33 28.73
CA SER A 19 6.82 -39.96 28.21
C SER A 19 7.31 -39.06 29.33
N SER A 20 8.58 -38.66 29.25
CA SER A 20 9.10 -37.54 30.04
C SER A 20 8.53 -36.28 29.40
N THR A 21 7.45 -35.74 29.95
CA THR A 21 7.09 -34.35 29.69
C THR A 21 8.19 -33.48 30.28
N VAL A 22 9.08 -32.99 29.42
CA VAL A 22 9.89 -31.82 29.76
C VAL A 22 8.86 -30.70 29.96
N ALA A 23 8.64 -30.30 31.21
CA ALA A 23 7.98 -29.04 31.48
C ALA A 23 8.93 -27.96 30.94
N ILE A 24 8.65 -27.49 29.73
CA ILE A 24 9.21 -26.24 29.25
C ILE A 24 8.59 -25.19 30.16
N SER A 25 9.35 -24.71 31.13
CA SER A 25 9.03 -23.44 31.76
C SER A 25 9.35 -22.37 30.72
N ASP A 26 8.43 -22.14 29.80
CA ASP A 26 8.41 -20.89 29.04
C ASP A 26 7.98 -19.81 30.04
N SER A 27 8.92 -19.38 30.88
CA SER A 27 8.90 -18.01 31.35
C SER A 27 9.29 -17.17 30.14
N VAL A 28 8.33 -16.96 29.23
CA VAL A 28 8.35 -15.74 28.43
C VAL A 28 8.28 -14.66 29.48
N GLU A 29 9.39 -13.97 29.72
CA GLU A 29 9.27 -12.63 30.30
C GLU A 29 8.33 -11.90 29.35
N ASP A 30 7.12 -11.57 29.81
CA ASP A 30 6.21 -10.68 29.09
C ASP A 30 6.93 -9.32 29.01
N SER A 31 7.90 -9.20 28.11
CA SER A 31 8.53 -7.94 27.77
C SER A 31 7.48 -7.14 27.04
N ASN A 32 7.27 -5.90 27.47
CA ASN A 32 6.33 -5.07 26.76
C ASN A 32 6.87 -4.80 25.37
N TRP A 33 5.98 -4.56 24.41
CA TRP A 33 6.39 -4.37 23.02
C TRP A 33 7.28 -3.12 22.86
N TRP A 34 7.09 -2.10 23.71
CA TRP A 34 7.88 -0.88 23.74
C TRP A 34 9.30 -1.07 24.31
N ASP A 35 9.57 -2.16 25.04
CA ASP A 35 10.91 -2.42 25.61
C ASP A 35 11.95 -2.86 24.56
N SER A 36 11.51 -3.23 23.34
CA SER A 36 12.39 -3.79 22.30
C SER A 36 12.02 -3.37 20.87
N THR A 37 11.24 -2.30 20.73
CA THR A 37 10.84 -1.79 19.42
C THR A 37 12.04 -1.29 18.63
N SER A 38 12.08 -1.56 17.32
CA SER A 38 13.13 -1.02 16.44
C SER A 38 13.01 0.48 16.19
N MET A 39 11.93 1.10 16.66
CA MET A 39 11.64 2.52 16.49
C MET A 39 12.36 3.38 17.53
N ASP A 40 12.77 2.79 18.65
CA ASP A 40 13.57 3.42 19.69
C ASP A 40 14.84 2.57 19.92
N LEU A 41 15.89 2.83 19.15
CA LEU A 41 17.14 2.07 19.23
C LEU A 41 17.94 2.42 20.48
N ASN A 42 17.68 3.59 21.06
CA ASN A 42 18.46 4.16 22.14
C ASN A 42 17.82 3.88 23.53
N GLY A 43 16.54 3.54 23.55
CA GLY A 43 15.77 3.12 24.72
C GLY A 43 15.30 4.28 25.60
N ASP A 44 15.12 5.49 25.05
CA ASP A 44 14.68 6.68 25.78
C ASP A 44 13.17 6.90 25.77
N GLY A 45 12.40 6.00 25.16
CA GLY A 45 10.95 6.13 25.01
C GLY A 45 10.55 7.17 23.97
N ILE A 46 11.47 7.59 23.10
CA ILE A 46 11.24 8.55 22.03
C ILE A 46 11.63 7.90 20.71
N HIS A 47 10.70 7.88 19.76
CA HIS A 47 10.98 7.37 18.42
C HIS A 47 12.11 8.19 17.77
N ASP A 48 13.21 7.53 17.42
CA ASP A 48 14.43 8.16 16.86
C ASP A 48 14.14 9.04 15.63
N ALA A 49 13.09 8.73 14.86
CA ALA A 49 12.68 9.52 13.69
C ALA A 49 12.20 10.93 14.04
N ILE A 50 11.80 11.20 15.29
CA ILE A 50 11.42 12.54 15.75
C ILE A 50 12.60 13.50 15.61
N TRP A 51 13.78 13.10 16.06
CA TRP A 51 15.00 13.91 15.96
C TRP A 51 15.42 14.14 14.51
N ILE A 52 15.28 13.10 13.69
CA ILE A 52 15.55 13.19 12.25
C ILE A 52 14.57 14.15 11.58
N ALA A 53 13.29 14.11 11.95
CA ALA A 53 12.24 14.98 11.41
C ALA A 53 12.47 16.46 11.77
N ILE A 54 12.88 16.74 13.01
CA ILE A 54 13.20 18.11 13.47
C ILE A 54 14.38 18.70 12.69
N GLU A 55 15.39 17.89 12.36
CA GLU A 55 16.57 18.34 11.59
C GLU A 55 16.34 18.33 10.06
N SER A 56 15.21 17.83 9.60
CA SER A 56 14.94 17.62 8.17
C SER A 56 14.26 18.82 7.51
N ASP A 57 14.80 19.27 6.38
CA ASP A 57 14.16 20.25 5.49
C ASP A 57 13.17 19.61 4.48
N LEU A 58 12.92 18.29 4.57
CA LEU A 58 12.11 17.57 3.56
C LEU A 58 10.61 17.90 3.67
N HIS A 59 10.11 18.16 4.87
CA HIS A 59 8.73 18.53 5.15
C HIS A 59 8.65 19.54 6.29
N ASP A 60 7.53 20.25 6.40
CA ASP A 60 7.22 21.16 7.51
C ASP A 60 6.81 20.36 8.77
N TRP A 61 7.73 19.53 9.30
CA TRP A 61 7.50 18.70 10.50
C TRP A 61 7.22 19.56 11.74
N VAL A 62 7.99 20.64 11.87
CA VAL A 62 7.87 21.64 12.94
C VAL A 62 7.13 22.87 12.40
N ASP A 63 6.08 23.30 13.09
CA ASP A 63 5.27 24.44 12.66
C ASP A 63 5.87 25.79 13.08
N ALA A 64 5.20 26.89 12.72
CA ALA A 64 5.64 28.24 13.05
C ALA A 64 5.68 28.55 14.57
N ASN A 65 5.10 27.69 15.42
CA ASN A 65 5.13 27.81 16.87
C ASN A 65 6.16 26.87 17.51
N ASP A 66 7.05 26.27 16.72
CA ASP A 66 8.06 25.32 17.18
C ASP A 66 7.44 24.05 17.80
N THR A 67 6.28 23.62 17.28
CA THR A 67 5.60 22.39 17.71
C THR A 67 5.70 21.30 16.64
N ILE A 68 5.72 20.04 17.06
CA ILE A 68 5.72 18.85 16.21
C ILE A 68 4.50 17.96 16.50
N SER A 69 4.03 17.21 15.50
CA SER A 69 2.93 16.23 15.65
C SER A 69 3.48 14.89 16.12
N VAL A 70 2.87 14.33 17.17
CA VAL A 70 3.28 13.05 17.78
C VAL A 70 2.07 12.22 18.20
N ILE A 71 2.30 10.91 18.32
CA ILE A 71 1.39 9.95 18.95
C ILE A 71 2.06 9.53 20.26
N VAL A 72 1.36 9.73 21.37
CA VAL A 72 1.82 9.39 22.73
C VAL A 72 1.17 8.08 23.12
N ASP A 73 1.95 7.03 23.25
CA ASP A 73 1.50 5.71 23.69
C ASP A 73 1.60 5.58 25.21
N PHE A 74 0.61 4.90 25.79
CA PHE A 74 0.47 4.68 27.22
C PHE A 74 0.53 3.19 27.58
N ASP A 75 0.92 2.88 28.83
CA ASP A 75 0.84 1.52 29.40
C ASP A 75 -0.60 1.08 29.75
N HIS A 76 -1.58 1.95 29.51
CA HIS A 76 -2.99 1.73 29.77
C HIS A 76 -3.86 2.54 28.81
N GLN A 77 -5.15 2.19 28.69
CA GLN A 77 -6.10 2.95 27.90
C GLN A 77 -6.23 4.40 28.43
N PRO A 78 -5.88 5.42 27.63
CA PRO A 78 -5.83 6.79 28.11
C PRO A 78 -7.21 7.32 28.48
N THR A 79 -7.25 8.04 29.59
CA THR A 79 -8.46 8.63 30.16
C THR A 79 -8.56 10.13 29.85
N SER A 80 -9.51 10.82 30.47
CA SER A 80 -9.54 12.28 30.45
C SER A 80 -8.49 12.89 31.38
N GLU A 81 -8.10 12.19 32.43
CA GLU A 81 -7.07 12.68 33.36
C GLU A 81 -5.69 12.66 32.69
N ASP A 82 -5.39 11.65 31.87
CA ASP A 82 -4.13 11.57 31.12
C ASP A 82 -4.05 12.68 30.07
N GLN A 83 -5.14 12.94 29.36
CA GLN A 83 -5.21 14.06 28.43
C GLN A 83 -4.98 15.40 29.13
N GLU A 84 -5.67 15.66 30.25
CA GLU A 84 -5.50 16.87 31.05
C GLU A 84 -4.08 16.98 31.63
N MET A 85 -3.42 15.86 31.91
CA MET A 85 -2.01 15.82 32.34
C MET A 85 -1.10 16.34 31.21
N LEU A 86 -1.24 15.79 29.99
CA LEU A 86 -0.44 16.23 28.84
C LEU A 86 -0.64 17.73 28.55
N GLU A 87 -1.90 18.18 28.53
CA GLU A 87 -2.27 19.58 28.28
C GLU A 87 -1.71 20.53 29.37
N ARG A 88 -1.58 20.06 30.61
CA ARG A 88 -1.15 20.89 31.74
C ARG A 88 0.36 20.94 31.93
N GLU A 89 1.05 19.81 31.77
CA GLU A 89 2.49 19.72 32.05
C GLU A 89 3.32 20.22 30.86
N VAL A 90 2.92 19.93 29.61
CA VAL A 90 3.72 20.24 28.40
C VAL A 90 2.94 21.01 27.32
N ASP A 91 1.86 21.70 27.69
CA ASP A 91 0.95 22.42 26.76
C ASP A 91 0.52 21.57 25.54
N PHE A 92 0.38 20.25 25.74
CA PHE A 92 0.07 19.32 24.65
C PHE A 92 -1.28 19.66 24.03
N ARG A 93 -1.33 19.82 22.71
CA ARG A 93 -2.59 20.08 21.99
C ARG A 93 -3.15 18.79 21.46
N THR A 94 -4.05 18.17 22.23
CA THR A 94 -4.70 16.93 21.82
C THR A 94 -5.56 17.11 20.58
N GLN A 95 -5.33 16.24 19.60
CA GLN A 95 -6.13 16.14 18.38
C GLN A 95 -7.07 14.94 18.45
N PHE A 96 -6.56 13.78 18.88
CA PHE A 96 -7.33 12.55 19.00
C PHE A 96 -6.95 11.80 20.27
N ARG A 97 -7.95 11.24 20.97
CA ARG A 97 -7.77 10.18 21.96
C ARG A 97 -8.40 8.92 21.43
N TYR A 98 -7.63 7.86 21.29
CA TYR A 98 -8.12 6.62 20.73
C TYR A 98 -8.78 5.74 21.80
N HIS A 99 -9.72 4.90 21.38
CA HIS A 99 -10.46 3.98 22.26
C HIS A 99 -10.19 2.50 21.94
N LEU A 100 -9.41 2.23 20.89
CA LEU A 100 -9.01 0.89 20.45
C LEU A 100 -7.51 0.63 20.63
N ILE A 101 -6.72 1.69 20.67
CA ILE A 101 -5.29 1.68 20.97
C ILE A 101 -5.04 2.62 22.13
N ASP A 102 -4.01 2.33 22.90
CA ASP A 102 -3.69 3.00 24.15
C ASP A 102 -2.87 4.27 23.91
N SER A 103 -3.40 5.18 23.06
CA SER A 103 -2.62 6.33 22.59
C SER A 103 -3.45 7.63 22.47
N ILE A 104 -2.74 8.76 22.56
CA ILE A 104 -3.25 10.11 22.29
C ILE A 104 -2.39 10.75 21.19
N ALA A 105 -3.01 11.23 20.12
CA ALA A 105 -2.33 11.99 19.07
C ALA A 105 -2.56 13.49 19.23
N GLY A 106 -1.54 14.29 18.94
CA GLY A 106 -1.61 15.74 19.06
C GLY A 106 -0.26 16.41 18.78
N ARG A 107 -0.14 17.66 19.19
CA ARG A 107 1.09 18.44 19.01
C ARG A 107 1.71 18.88 20.33
N VAL A 108 3.02 18.92 20.39
CA VAL A 108 3.82 19.37 21.54
C VAL A 108 4.96 20.29 21.08
N ALA A 109 5.42 21.21 21.93
CA ALA A 109 6.61 21.98 21.63
C ALA A 109 7.85 21.06 21.55
N VAL A 110 8.77 21.35 20.63
CA VAL A 110 9.98 20.52 20.43
C VAL A 110 10.82 20.46 21.71
N GLU A 111 10.87 21.56 22.47
CA GLU A 111 11.60 21.63 23.74
C GLU A 111 11.02 20.74 24.85
N ASP A 112 9.73 20.37 24.76
CA ASP A 112 9.02 19.62 25.80
C ASP A 112 8.93 18.10 25.51
N ILE A 113 9.48 17.61 24.40
CA ILE A 113 9.41 16.18 24.00
C ILE A 113 10.05 15.27 25.05
N VAL A 114 11.17 15.70 25.63
CA VAL A 114 11.85 14.93 26.69
C VAL A 114 11.04 14.93 27.98
N GLU A 115 10.41 16.05 28.34
CA GLU A 115 9.54 16.11 29.52
C GLU A 115 8.28 15.25 29.32
N LEU A 116 7.74 15.23 28.10
CA LEU A 116 6.60 14.39 27.71
C LEU A 116 6.90 12.89 27.89
N SER A 117 8.12 12.41 27.59
CA SER A 117 8.46 10.98 27.73
C SER A 117 8.63 10.54 29.18
N GLU A 118 8.88 11.50 30.09
CA GLU A 118 9.01 11.24 31.53
C GLU A 118 7.65 11.28 32.26
N LEU A 119 6.56 11.63 31.58
CA LEU A 119 5.23 11.72 32.20
C LEU A 119 4.68 10.34 32.61
N PRO A 120 3.95 10.26 33.75
CA PRO A 120 3.40 9.00 34.22
C PRO A 120 2.52 8.29 33.18
N GLY A 121 2.83 7.01 32.95
CA GLY A 121 2.06 6.14 32.07
C GLY A 121 2.44 6.24 30.60
N VAL A 122 3.22 7.26 30.19
CA VAL A 122 3.78 7.34 28.83
C VAL A 122 4.85 6.27 28.66
N VAL A 123 4.78 5.51 27.56
CA VAL A 123 5.73 4.43 27.26
C VAL A 123 6.54 4.68 26.00
N LEU A 124 5.97 5.36 25.01
CA LEU A 124 6.63 5.70 23.76
C LEU A 124 6.00 6.96 23.16
N ILE A 125 6.84 7.84 22.61
CA ILE A 125 6.41 8.95 21.76
C ILE A 125 6.78 8.62 20.33
N GLU A 126 5.78 8.44 19.47
CA GLU A 126 5.96 8.19 18.05
C GLU A 126 5.79 9.46 17.22
N LEU A 127 6.60 9.61 16.17
CA LEU A 127 6.37 10.63 15.15
C LEU A 127 5.02 10.38 14.45
N ASP A 128 4.14 11.38 14.48
CA ASP A 128 2.92 11.36 13.65
C ASP A 128 3.33 11.66 12.21
N GLY A 129 3.59 10.59 11.46
CA GLY A 129 4.13 10.63 10.11
C GLY A 129 3.21 11.37 9.13
N ILE A 130 3.80 12.28 8.34
CA ILE A 130 3.07 12.92 7.25
C ILE A 130 2.87 11.90 6.13
N LEU A 131 1.61 11.57 5.86
CA LEU A 131 1.23 10.77 4.70
C LEU A 131 0.80 11.68 3.55
N THR A 132 1.53 11.62 2.45
CA THR A 132 1.20 12.30 1.19
C THR A 132 0.73 11.28 0.16
N ILE A 133 -0.12 11.71 -0.77
CA ILE A 133 -0.52 10.87 -1.91
C ILE A 133 0.67 10.85 -2.88
N GLN A 134 1.48 9.79 -2.83
CA GLN A 134 2.61 9.59 -3.72
C GLN A 134 2.40 8.34 -4.57
N MET A 135 2.37 8.52 -5.89
CA MET A 135 2.30 7.40 -6.85
C MET A 135 3.68 6.86 -7.21
N ASN A 136 4.71 7.72 -7.24
CA ASN A 136 6.10 7.37 -7.57
C ASN A 136 6.66 6.26 -6.67
N ASP A 137 6.32 6.26 -5.38
CA ASP A 137 6.86 5.27 -4.42
C ASP A 137 6.22 3.89 -4.55
N VAL A 138 5.05 3.78 -5.20
CA VAL A 138 4.29 2.53 -5.26
C VAL A 138 5.09 1.44 -5.96
N ASN A 139 5.78 1.78 -7.05
CA ASN A 139 6.60 0.81 -7.77
C ASN A 139 7.76 0.28 -6.91
N ASP A 140 8.43 1.18 -6.20
CA ASP A 140 9.58 0.84 -5.36
C ASP A 140 9.17 -0.02 -4.17
N VAL A 141 8.09 0.36 -3.47
CA VAL A 141 7.55 -0.39 -2.33
C VAL A 141 7.10 -1.80 -2.73
N HIS A 142 6.55 -1.97 -3.95
CA HIS A 142 6.10 -3.27 -4.45
C HIS A 142 7.18 -4.06 -5.20
N GLY A 143 8.40 -3.52 -5.30
CA GLY A 143 9.52 -4.19 -5.94
C GLY A 143 9.38 -4.34 -7.47
N ILE A 144 8.60 -3.47 -8.11
CA ILE A 144 8.40 -3.49 -9.56
C ILE A 144 9.72 -3.31 -10.34
N PRO A 145 10.65 -2.42 -9.93
CA PRO A 145 11.95 -2.31 -10.60
C PRO A 145 12.75 -3.62 -10.60
N MET A 146 12.67 -4.41 -9.53
CA MET A 146 13.34 -5.72 -9.46
C MET A 146 12.75 -6.69 -10.49
N ILE A 147 11.42 -6.67 -10.71
CA ILE A 147 10.78 -7.51 -11.74
C ILE A 147 11.25 -7.09 -13.14
N TRP A 148 11.34 -5.79 -13.42
CA TRP A 148 11.85 -5.31 -14.70
C TRP A 148 13.30 -5.74 -14.93
N GLU A 149 14.15 -5.66 -13.89
CA GLU A 149 15.56 -6.08 -13.97
C GLU A 149 15.70 -7.61 -14.12
N ASP A 150 14.98 -8.39 -13.32
CA ASP A 150 15.10 -9.85 -13.27
C ASP A 150 14.50 -10.54 -14.50
N THR A 151 13.40 -10.00 -15.04
CA THR A 151 12.61 -10.65 -16.09
C THR A 151 12.63 -9.93 -17.42
N GLY A 152 12.89 -8.61 -17.43
CA GLY A 152 12.72 -7.75 -18.60
C GLY A 152 11.26 -7.57 -19.04
N TYR A 153 10.28 -8.03 -18.26
CA TYR A 153 8.86 -7.92 -18.62
C TYR A 153 8.29 -6.56 -18.23
N THR A 154 7.96 -5.75 -19.23
CA THR A 154 7.38 -4.41 -19.10
C THR A 154 5.96 -4.32 -19.66
N GLY A 155 5.32 -5.46 -19.95
CA GLY A 155 4.00 -5.53 -20.59
C GLY A 155 4.01 -5.54 -22.12
N LYS A 156 5.20 -5.49 -22.75
CA LYS A 156 5.34 -5.48 -24.22
C LYS A 156 4.55 -6.61 -24.89
N GLY A 157 3.69 -6.24 -25.84
CA GLY A 157 2.84 -7.17 -26.60
C GLY A 157 1.58 -7.65 -25.87
N SER A 158 1.33 -7.14 -24.66
CA SER A 158 0.08 -7.33 -23.93
C SER A 158 -0.81 -6.10 -24.05
N VAL A 159 -2.12 -6.31 -23.97
CA VAL A 159 -3.12 -5.26 -24.04
C VAL A 159 -4.02 -5.35 -22.82
N VAL A 160 -4.18 -4.23 -22.10
CA VAL A 160 -5.01 -4.14 -20.89
C VAL A 160 -6.23 -3.27 -21.17
N SER A 161 -7.41 -3.72 -20.73
CA SER A 161 -8.64 -2.95 -20.84
C SER A 161 -8.92 -2.19 -19.55
N ILE A 162 -9.17 -0.88 -19.67
CA ILE A 162 -9.55 -0.01 -18.55
C ILE A 162 -11.04 0.29 -18.67
N ILE A 163 -11.84 -0.26 -17.77
CA ILE A 163 -13.30 -0.09 -17.72
C ILE A 163 -13.61 0.98 -16.65
N ASP A 164 -13.76 2.24 -17.07
CA ASP A 164 -13.78 3.40 -16.14
C ASP A 164 -14.48 4.64 -16.74
N THR A 165 -14.10 5.86 -16.37
CA THR A 165 -14.60 7.15 -16.92
C THR A 165 -14.11 7.45 -18.32
N GLY A 166 -13.10 6.74 -18.81
CA GLY A 166 -12.48 6.97 -20.12
C GLY A 166 -10.96 6.88 -20.04
N ILE A 167 -10.29 7.27 -21.12
CA ILE A 167 -8.83 7.45 -21.15
C ILE A 167 -8.54 8.65 -22.06
N ASP A 168 -7.81 9.63 -21.56
CA ASP A 168 -7.22 10.69 -22.38
C ASP A 168 -6.03 10.13 -23.18
N SER A 169 -6.27 9.80 -24.44
CA SER A 169 -5.23 9.29 -25.35
C SER A 169 -4.35 10.38 -25.95
N GLU A 170 -4.51 11.65 -25.57
CA GLU A 170 -3.61 12.74 -25.97
C GLU A 170 -2.67 13.17 -24.83
N HIS A 171 -2.81 12.55 -23.66
CA HIS A 171 -1.90 12.79 -22.55
C HIS A 171 -0.52 12.25 -22.90
N VAL A 172 0.53 13.05 -22.69
CA VAL A 172 1.94 12.76 -23.06
C VAL A 172 2.52 11.45 -22.51
N GLY A 173 1.91 10.88 -21.47
CA GLY A 173 2.30 9.58 -20.91
C GLY A 173 1.46 8.39 -21.43
N LEU A 174 0.45 8.66 -22.27
CA LEU A 174 -0.58 7.73 -22.72
C LEU A 174 -0.87 7.80 -24.22
N ASP A 175 -0.27 8.73 -24.96
CA ASP A 175 -0.49 8.95 -26.40
C ASP A 175 0.29 7.96 -27.28
N ASP A 176 1.52 7.61 -26.89
CA ASP A 176 2.38 6.65 -27.58
C ASP A 176 3.10 5.69 -26.60
N LEU A 177 3.94 4.79 -27.12
CA LEU A 177 4.66 3.79 -26.33
C LEU A 177 6.08 4.22 -25.90
N ASP A 178 6.65 5.25 -26.51
CA ASP A 178 8.06 5.61 -26.37
C ASP A 178 8.35 7.12 -26.21
N ASP A 179 7.31 7.94 -26.09
CA ASP A 179 7.35 9.40 -25.95
C ASP A 179 8.05 10.10 -27.14
N ASP A 180 8.15 9.43 -28.29
CA ASP A 180 8.70 9.94 -29.53
C ASP A 180 7.58 10.18 -30.56
N ASN A 181 7.14 11.43 -30.66
CA ASN A 181 6.10 11.84 -31.61
C ASN A 181 6.44 11.63 -33.11
N SER A 182 7.62 11.08 -33.45
CA SER A 182 7.98 10.63 -34.80
C SER A 182 7.66 9.17 -35.09
N THR A 183 7.40 8.36 -34.06
CA THR A 183 6.92 6.98 -34.19
C THR A 183 5.39 6.96 -34.32
N ASN A 184 4.83 5.84 -34.76
CA ASN A 184 3.38 5.68 -34.94
C ASN A 184 2.94 4.40 -34.25
N ASP A 185 2.94 4.45 -32.92
CA ASP A 185 2.75 3.33 -32.02
C ASP A 185 1.86 3.70 -30.84
N SER A 186 0.66 4.18 -31.15
CA SER A 186 -0.33 4.60 -30.16
C SER A 186 -0.50 3.60 -29.01
N LYS A 187 -0.47 4.13 -27.79
CA LYS A 187 -0.66 3.34 -26.58
C LYS A 187 -2.12 2.97 -26.35
N VAL A 188 -3.06 3.87 -26.63
CA VAL A 188 -4.49 3.54 -26.66
C VAL A 188 -4.88 3.10 -28.07
N ILE A 189 -5.19 1.81 -28.25
CA ILE A 189 -5.45 1.20 -29.57
C ILE A 189 -6.93 1.02 -29.91
N ALA A 190 -7.80 1.04 -28.90
CA ALA A 190 -9.25 1.00 -29.09
C ALA A 190 -9.98 1.70 -27.95
N PHE A 191 -11.20 2.16 -28.25
CA PHE A 191 -12.06 2.85 -27.31
C PHE A 191 -13.53 2.51 -27.54
N TYR A 192 -14.24 2.18 -26.46
CA TYR A 192 -15.69 2.01 -26.45
C TYR A 192 -16.31 2.93 -25.41
N ASP A 193 -17.42 3.56 -25.78
CA ASP A 193 -18.14 4.51 -24.93
C ASP A 193 -19.58 4.04 -24.78
N ALA A 194 -19.81 3.27 -23.72
CA ALA A 194 -21.12 2.73 -23.39
C ALA A 194 -22.07 3.80 -22.83
N VAL A 195 -21.55 4.98 -22.44
CA VAL A 195 -22.32 6.05 -21.81
C VAL A 195 -22.97 6.92 -22.87
N ASN A 196 -22.18 7.47 -23.79
CA ASN A 196 -22.65 8.46 -24.77
C ASN A 196 -22.78 7.90 -26.19
N ASN A 197 -22.10 6.80 -26.51
CA ASN A 197 -22.06 6.22 -27.85
C ASN A 197 -22.24 4.68 -27.86
N PRO A 198 -23.26 4.12 -27.17
CA PRO A 198 -23.36 2.68 -26.94
C PRO A 198 -23.46 1.84 -28.22
N ASP A 199 -23.98 2.43 -29.31
CA ASP A 199 -24.15 1.76 -30.60
C ASP A 199 -22.83 1.62 -31.41
N LYS A 200 -21.76 2.34 -31.04
CA LYS A 200 -20.48 2.34 -31.76
C LYS A 200 -19.53 1.31 -31.17
N THR A 201 -19.73 0.05 -31.54
CA THR A 201 -19.06 -1.10 -30.91
C THR A 201 -17.78 -1.56 -31.62
N ASN A 202 -17.34 -0.90 -32.71
CA ASN A 202 -16.14 -1.36 -33.43
C ASN A 202 -14.83 -0.99 -32.72
N GLY A 203 -14.87 -0.16 -31.67
CA GLY A 203 -13.68 0.20 -30.89
C GLY A 203 -12.77 1.27 -31.51
N THR A 204 -13.08 1.74 -32.72
CA THR A 204 -12.26 2.73 -33.45
C THR A 204 -13.08 3.92 -33.98
N GLU A 205 -14.39 3.90 -33.76
CA GLU A 205 -15.34 4.91 -34.25
C GLU A 205 -15.40 6.17 -33.37
N VAL A 206 -14.93 6.05 -32.13
CA VAL A 206 -14.89 7.13 -31.13
C VAL A 206 -13.44 7.30 -30.75
N LYS A 207 -12.93 8.54 -30.88
CA LYS A 207 -11.61 8.88 -30.34
C LYS A 207 -11.68 8.75 -28.82
N ALA A 208 -10.67 8.13 -28.21
CA ALA A 208 -10.61 8.02 -26.76
C ALA A 208 -10.56 9.40 -26.11
N TYR A 209 -11.29 9.53 -25.00
CA TYR A 209 -11.32 10.72 -24.17
C TYR A 209 -11.68 10.31 -22.74
N ASP A 210 -11.42 11.21 -21.80
CA ASP A 210 -11.86 11.12 -20.41
C ASP A 210 -12.33 12.51 -19.98
N ASP A 211 -13.58 12.61 -19.56
CA ASP A 211 -14.24 13.84 -19.13
C ASP A 211 -14.31 13.95 -17.59
N GLN A 212 -13.69 13.02 -16.86
CA GLN A 212 -13.62 13.03 -15.40
C GLN A 212 -12.18 12.95 -14.88
N GLY A 213 -11.36 12.04 -15.42
CA GLY A 213 -9.93 11.90 -15.13
C GLY A 213 -9.51 10.63 -14.37
N HIS A 214 -10.43 9.95 -13.68
CA HIS A 214 -10.15 8.75 -12.89
C HIS A 214 -9.65 7.60 -13.77
N GLY A 215 -10.29 7.37 -14.91
CA GLY A 215 -9.87 6.33 -15.85
C GLY A 215 -8.49 6.58 -16.45
N SER A 216 -8.15 7.84 -16.76
CA SER A 216 -6.80 8.23 -17.21
C SER A 216 -5.75 8.01 -16.13
N HIS A 217 -6.08 8.28 -14.87
CA HIS A 217 -5.22 7.99 -13.73
C HIS A 217 -4.98 6.48 -13.57
N CYS A 218 -6.02 5.65 -13.64
CA CYS A 218 -5.90 4.19 -13.64
C CYS A 218 -5.09 3.65 -14.82
N ALA A 219 -5.26 4.24 -16.01
CA ALA A 219 -4.47 3.94 -17.20
C ALA A 219 -2.98 4.28 -17.00
N GLY A 220 -2.68 5.43 -16.39
CA GLY A 220 -1.32 5.85 -16.03
C GLY A 220 -0.63 4.89 -15.08
N ILE A 221 -1.29 4.49 -13.98
CA ILE A 221 -0.76 3.47 -13.06
C ILE A 221 -0.47 2.15 -13.78
N THR A 222 -1.37 1.76 -14.69
CA THR A 222 -1.26 0.49 -15.40
C THR A 222 -0.10 0.49 -16.40
N ALA A 223 -0.05 1.49 -17.27
CA ALA A 223 0.83 1.45 -18.44
C ALA A 223 1.35 2.83 -18.88
N GLY A 224 1.27 3.87 -18.05
CA GLY A 224 1.86 5.17 -18.36
C GLY A 224 3.36 5.05 -18.60
N THR A 225 3.90 5.76 -19.59
CA THR A 225 5.35 5.83 -19.83
C THR A 225 6.07 6.60 -18.71
N GLY A 226 5.32 7.45 -18.01
CA GLY A 226 5.81 8.39 -16.99
C GLY A 226 6.26 9.72 -17.57
N ALA A 227 6.19 9.93 -18.88
CA ALA A 227 6.56 11.20 -19.49
C ALA A 227 5.78 12.40 -18.95
N PRO A 228 6.37 13.61 -19.01
CA PRO A 228 7.70 13.91 -19.58
C PRO A 228 8.85 13.77 -18.57
N THR A 229 8.57 13.56 -17.28
CA THR A 229 9.60 13.51 -16.22
C THR A 229 10.11 12.10 -15.94
N HIS A 230 9.36 11.07 -16.36
CA HIS A 230 9.58 9.65 -16.08
C HIS A 230 9.60 9.32 -14.58
N GLU A 231 8.94 10.17 -13.77
CA GLU A 231 8.79 9.98 -12.32
C GLU A 231 7.64 9.02 -11.97
N TYR A 232 6.56 9.05 -12.77
CA TYR A 232 5.33 8.29 -12.51
C TYR A 232 5.12 7.19 -13.56
N VAL A 233 6.10 6.29 -13.68
CA VAL A 233 6.05 5.19 -14.64
C VAL A 233 5.00 4.16 -14.20
N GLY A 234 4.13 3.72 -15.11
CA GLY A 234 3.18 2.65 -14.82
C GLY A 234 3.86 1.31 -14.61
N VAL A 235 3.14 0.33 -14.07
CA VAL A 235 3.69 -1.01 -13.77
C VAL A 235 4.11 -1.76 -15.05
N ALA A 236 3.33 -1.60 -16.12
CA ALA A 236 3.54 -2.23 -17.43
C ALA A 236 3.66 -1.17 -18.53
N PRO A 237 4.73 -0.35 -18.53
CA PRO A 237 4.83 0.84 -19.37
C PRO A 237 4.87 0.54 -20.88
N GLN A 238 5.12 -0.70 -21.29
CA GLN A 238 5.13 -1.13 -22.69
C GLN A 238 3.86 -1.91 -23.09
N ALA A 239 2.85 -1.99 -22.21
CA ALA A 239 1.54 -2.48 -22.57
C ALA A 239 0.76 -1.43 -23.38
N GLN A 240 -0.09 -1.92 -24.28
CA GLN A 240 -1.12 -1.12 -24.95
C GLN A 240 -2.42 -1.17 -24.15
N LEU A 241 -3.28 -0.19 -24.38
CA LEU A 241 -4.51 0.02 -23.64
C LEU A 241 -5.74 0.02 -24.55
N VAL A 242 -6.84 -0.47 -24.01
CA VAL A 242 -8.19 -0.32 -24.56
C VAL A 242 -9.05 0.39 -23.52
N GLY A 243 -9.56 1.57 -23.86
CA GLY A 243 -10.45 2.32 -22.97
C GLY A 243 -11.91 1.90 -23.14
N VAL A 244 -12.62 1.70 -22.04
CA VAL A 244 -14.03 1.34 -22.02
C VAL A 244 -14.74 2.25 -21.04
N LYS A 245 -15.35 3.32 -21.56
CA LYS A 245 -16.07 4.30 -20.77
C LYS A 245 -17.44 3.76 -20.35
N VAL A 246 -17.61 3.56 -19.05
CA VAL A 246 -18.86 3.10 -18.41
C VAL A 246 -19.36 4.04 -17.31
N LEU A 247 -18.55 5.02 -16.92
CA LEU A 247 -18.88 6.09 -15.97
C LEU A 247 -18.95 7.44 -16.69
N ASP A 248 -19.87 8.31 -16.27
CA ASP A 248 -20.07 9.66 -16.82
C ASP A 248 -19.06 10.68 -16.27
N GLU A 249 -19.20 11.95 -16.68
CA GLU A 249 -18.34 13.08 -16.24
C GLU A 249 -18.38 13.32 -14.71
N GLY A 250 -19.42 12.83 -14.02
CA GLY A 250 -19.53 12.87 -12.57
C GLY A 250 -18.88 11.69 -11.87
N GLY A 251 -18.23 10.77 -12.60
CA GLY A 251 -17.64 9.55 -12.08
C GLY A 251 -18.69 8.51 -11.67
N SER A 252 -19.92 8.64 -12.18
CA SER A 252 -21.04 7.78 -11.81
C SER A 252 -21.50 6.93 -13.00
N GLY A 253 -21.98 5.73 -12.73
CA GLY A 253 -22.48 4.84 -13.76
C GLY A 253 -23.44 3.80 -13.21
N SER A 254 -24.18 3.15 -14.10
CA SER A 254 -25.11 2.09 -13.72
C SER A 254 -24.44 0.72 -13.85
N PHE A 255 -24.85 -0.25 -13.02
CA PHE A 255 -24.42 -1.64 -13.18
C PHE A 255 -24.69 -2.18 -14.59
N ALA A 256 -25.78 -1.76 -15.24
CA ALA A 256 -26.09 -2.17 -16.60
C ALA A 256 -25.04 -1.67 -17.61
N THR A 257 -24.60 -0.42 -17.47
CA THR A 257 -23.55 0.18 -18.31
C THR A 257 -22.21 -0.51 -18.10
N VAL A 258 -21.84 -0.79 -16.84
CA VAL A 258 -20.61 -1.52 -16.52
C VAL A 258 -20.64 -2.92 -17.12
N MET A 259 -21.76 -3.65 -16.97
CA MET A 259 -21.91 -4.97 -17.57
C MET A 259 -21.81 -4.94 -19.10
N ALA A 260 -22.40 -3.94 -19.76
CA ALA A 260 -22.27 -3.77 -21.21
C ALA A 260 -20.81 -3.52 -21.63
N GLY A 261 -20.06 -2.72 -20.87
CA GLY A 261 -18.62 -2.53 -21.09
C GLY A 261 -17.83 -3.83 -20.92
N MET A 262 -18.12 -4.62 -19.89
CA MET A 262 -17.49 -5.91 -19.66
C MET A 262 -17.78 -6.92 -20.80
N GLU A 263 -19.03 -7.00 -21.25
CA GLU A 263 -19.41 -7.85 -22.40
C GLU A 263 -18.66 -7.43 -23.65
N TRP A 264 -18.59 -6.12 -23.94
CA TRP A 264 -17.83 -5.61 -25.07
C TRP A 264 -16.35 -5.96 -25.00
N THR A 265 -15.71 -5.83 -23.82
CA THR A 265 -14.30 -6.21 -23.62
C THR A 265 -14.07 -7.69 -23.91
N VAL A 266 -14.99 -8.57 -23.47
CA VAL A 266 -14.90 -10.01 -23.73
C VAL A 266 -15.05 -10.31 -25.23
N ASP A 267 -16.03 -9.69 -25.89
CA ASP A 267 -16.27 -9.87 -27.31
C ASP A 267 -15.10 -9.38 -28.18
N LYS A 268 -14.47 -8.28 -27.78
CA LYS A 268 -13.33 -7.66 -28.48
C LYS A 268 -11.97 -8.15 -28.04
N ARG A 269 -11.92 -9.09 -27.09
CA ARG A 269 -10.68 -9.65 -26.54
C ARG A 269 -9.74 -10.14 -27.63
N HIS A 270 -10.25 -10.89 -28.60
CA HIS A 270 -9.42 -11.46 -29.66
C HIS A 270 -9.09 -10.44 -30.76
N ASP A 271 -9.99 -9.48 -31.01
CA ASP A 271 -9.80 -8.41 -32.00
C ASP A 271 -8.64 -7.49 -31.61
N PHE A 272 -8.54 -7.13 -30.32
CA PHE A 272 -7.50 -6.24 -29.80
C PHE A 272 -6.46 -6.94 -28.91
N ASN A 273 -6.41 -8.27 -28.89
CA ASN A 273 -5.46 -9.05 -28.08
C ASN A 273 -5.46 -8.69 -26.57
N ILE A 274 -6.65 -8.40 -26.00
CA ILE A 274 -6.82 -8.08 -24.57
C ILE A 274 -6.49 -9.33 -23.74
N ARG A 275 -5.65 -9.18 -22.71
CA ARG A 275 -5.12 -10.29 -21.89
C ARG A 275 -5.66 -10.32 -20.48
#